data_AF-V5H353-F1
#
_entry.id   AF-V5H353-F1
#
_cell.length_a   1.000
_cell.length_b   1.000
_cell.length_c   1.000
_cell.angle_alpha   90.00
_cell.angle_beta   90.00
_cell.angle_gamma   90.00
#
_symmetry.space_group_name_H-M   'P 1'
#
loop_
_entity.id
_entity.type
_entity.pdbx_description
1 polymer ?
#
loop_
_entity_poly.entity_id
_entity_poly.type
_entity_poly.pdbx_seq_one_letter_code
_entity_poly.pdbx_strand_id
1 'polypeptide(L)'
;MLNFTGGAAVSTLSDSLSQAEALLAISLTVKAIPFAYADTAFRAFPAMFPDSKIAEKFSCGRTKASNIISDGLGSHFEKKLIEEVGWPDVYYSIQIDETPKPEQHAQQLDILVRFLSRTQQKVVVEHLESFNLGRTTAVIIVDTHYT
;
A
#
# COMPACT_ATOMS: atom_id res chain seq x y z
N MET A 1 10.27 7.40 -9.61
CA MET A 1 9.10 7.48 -10.52
C MET A 1 8.81 6.09 -11.04
N LEU A 2 7.57 5.61 -10.91
CA LEU A 2 7.16 4.34 -11.52
C LEU A 2 7.09 4.56 -13.04
N ASN A 3 7.96 3.89 -13.79
CA ASN A 3 8.01 4.01 -15.25
C ASN A 3 7.11 2.94 -15.88
N PHE A 4 6.03 3.35 -16.53
CA PHE A 4 5.01 2.43 -17.07
C PHE A 4 5.14 2.17 -18.58
N THR A 5 6.25 2.59 -19.22
CA THR A 5 6.44 2.46 -20.68
C THR A 5 7.09 1.13 -21.10
N GLY A 6 6.84 0.03 -20.37
CA GLY A 6 7.27 -1.31 -20.78
C GLY A 6 6.48 -1.79 -22.00
N GLY A 7 7.17 -2.31 -23.02
CA GLY A 7 6.63 -2.65 -24.34
C GLY A 7 5.26 -3.35 -24.30
N ALA A 8 4.28 -2.74 -24.98
CA ALA A 8 2.88 -3.15 -24.92
C ALA A 8 2.66 -4.48 -25.67
N ALA A 9 2.42 -5.55 -24.92
CA ALA A 9 1.48 -6.58 -25.36
C ALA A 9 0.11 -5.92 -25.59
N VAL A 10 -0.71 -6.46 -26.50
CA VAL A 10 -2.08 -5.95 -26.73
C VAL A 10 -2.88 -6.11 -25.43
N SER A 11 -2.95 -5.06 -24.63
CA SER A 11 -3.66 -5.05 -23.35
C SER A 11 -5.17 -5.05 -23.63
N THR A 12 -5.92 -5.92 -22.97
CA THR A 12 -7.37 -5.89 -23.08
C THR A 12 -7.93 -4.61 -22.43
N LEU A 13 -9.15 -4.23 -22.78
CA LEU A 13 -9.83 -3.09 -22.12
C LEU A 13 -9.92 -3.30 -20.60
N SER A 14 -10.07 -4.55 -20.16
CA SER A 14 -10.11 -4.92 -18.74
C SER A 14 -8.79 -4.65 -18.02
N ASP A 15 -7.66 -4.95 -18.69
CA ASP A 15 -6.33 -4.69 -18.15
C ASP A 15 -6.07 -3.18 -18.01
N SER A 16 -6.48 -2.42 -19.03
CA SER A 16 -6.37 -0.95 -19.00
C SER A 16 -7.23 -0.31 -17.90
N LEU A 17 -8.43 -0.84 -17.65
CA LEU A 17 -9.29 -0.42 -16.54
C LEU A 17 -8.62 -0.71 -15.19
N SER A 18 -8.17 -1.94 -14.97
CA SER A 18 -7.50 -2.34 -13.73
C SER A 18 -6.24 -1.50 -13.48
N GLN A 19 -5.47 -1.20 -14.52
CA GLN A 19 -4.31 -0.33 -14.44
C GLN A 19 -4.70 1.10 -14.05
N ALA A 20 -5.74 1.68 -14.65
CA ALA A 20 -6.20 3.04 -14.34
C ALA A 20 -6.66 3.14 -12.87
N GLU A 21 -7.38 2.14 -12.38
CA GLU A 21 -7.84 2.09 -10.98
C GLU A 21 -6.68 1.94 -10.00
N ALA A 22 -5.71 1.06 -10.31
CA ALA A 22 -4.50 0.92 -9.51
C ALA A 22 -3.67 2.21 -9.49
N LEU A 23 -3.55 2.91 -10.62
CA LEU A 23 -2.86 4.20 -10.70
C LEU A 23 -3.55 5.27 -9.86
N LEU A 24 -4.89 5.35 -9.88
CA LEU A 24 -5.62 6.27 -9.02
C LEU A 24 -5.34 5.92 -7.56
N ALA A 25 -5.52 4.66 -7.15
CA ALA A 25 -5.34 4.22 -5.78
C ALA A 25 -3.92 4.54 -5.25
N ILE A 26 -2.87 4.21 -6.02
CA ILE A 26 -1.48 4.53 -5.66
C ILE A 26 -1.27 6.05 -5.56
N SER A 27 -1.83 6.82 -6.49
CA SER A 27 -1.69 8.28 -6.50
C SER A 27 -2.31 8.91 -5.25
N LEU A 28 -3.45 8.39 -4.79
CA LEU A 28 -4.07 8.82 -3.54
C LEU A 28 -3.13 8.60 -2.36
N THR A 29 -2.57 7.39 -2.22
CA THR A 29 -1.65 7.03 -1.15
C THR A 29 -0.37 7.88 -1.17
N VAL A 30 0.30 7.95 -2.33
CA VAL A 30 1.58 8.67 -2.47
C VAL A 30 1.44 10.18 -2.24
N LYS A 31 0.25 10.74 -2.51
CA LYS A 31 -0.03 12.18 -2.31
C LYS A 31 -0.75 12.47 -0.99
N ALA A 32 -0.94 11.47 -0.13
CA ALA A 32 -1.71 11.58 1.11
C ALA A 32 -3.10 12.20 0.90
N ILE A 33 -3.75 11.88 -0.22
CA ILE A 33 -5.12 12.31 -0.52
C ILE A 33 -6.08 11.26 0.06
N PRO A 34 -7.13 11.67 0.79
CA PRO A 34 -8.09 10.72 1.34
C PRO A 34 -8.74 9.86 0.26
N PHE A 35 -8.92 8.55 0.52
CA PHE A 35 -9.62 7.64 -0.39
C PHE A 35 -11.06 8.08 -0.71
N ALA A 36 -11.65 8.95 0.12
CA ALA A 36 -12.90 9.67 -0.16
C ALA A 36 -12.92 10.34 -1.54
N TYR A 37 -11.77 10.86 -1.99
CA TYR A 37 -11.66 11.53 -3.28
C TYR A 37 -11.90 10.59 -4.46
N ALA A 38 -11.70 9.27 -4.29
CA ALA A 38 -12.00 8.28 -5.31
C ALA A 38 -13.50 8.30 -5.70
N ASP A 39 -14.40 8.62 -4.77
CA ASP A 39 -15.84 8.74 -5.06
C ASP A 39 -16.12 9.92 -6.01
N THR A 40 -15.36 11.01 -5.87
CA THR A 40 -15.41 12.16 -6.78
C THR A 40 -14.85 11.79 -8.14
N ALA A 41 -13.68 11.15 -8.19
CA ALA A 41 -13.05 10.72 -9.43
C ALA A 41 -13.95 9.76 -10.23
N PHE A 42 -14.55 8.78 -9.55
CA PHE A 42 -15.51 7.84 -10.12
C PHE A 42 -16.66 8.53 -10.85
N ARG A 43 -17.19 9.64 -10.30
CA ARG A 43 -18.28 10.41 -10.92
C ARG A 43 -17.80 11.40 -11.97
N ALA A 44 -16.63 11.99 -11.77
CA ALA A 44 -16.12 13.06 -12.61
C ALA A 44 -15.52 12.55 -13.93
N PHE A 45 -14.82 11.41 -13.93
CA PHE A 45 -14.12 10.93 -15.12
C PHE A 45 -15.03 10.69 -16.33
N PRO A 46 -16.20 10.04 -16.22
CA PRO A 46 -17.12 9.90 -17.37
C PRO A 46 -17.58 11.25 -17.94
N ALA A 47 -17.75 12.27 -17.08
CA ALA A 47 -18.18 13.60 -17.49
C ALA A 47 -17.05 14.44 -18.09
N MET A 48 -15.83 14.27 -17.59
CA MET A 48 -14.63 14.97 -18.07
C MET A 48 -14.09 14.37 -19.38
N PHE A 49 -14.27 13.06 -19.57
CA PHE A 49 -13.73 12.30 -20.70
C PHE A 49 -14.82 11.43 -21.36
N PRO A 50 -15.85 12.06 -21.96
CA PRO A 50 -17.02 11.34 -22.49
C PRO A 50 -16.71 10.41 -23.67
N ASP A 51 -15.58 10.60 -24.34
CA ASP A 51 -15.09 9.79 -25.45
C ASP A 51 -14.25 8.58 -25.01
N SER A 52 -13.88 8.50 -23.73
CA SER A 52 -13.04 7.44 -23.20
C SER A 52 -13.85 6.25 -22.69
N LYS A 53 -13.71 5.10 -23.35
CA LYS A 53 -14.27 3.81 -22.87
C LYS A 53 -13.75 3.38 -21.50
N ILE A 54 -12.54 3.82 -21.13
CA ILE A 54 -11.97 3.57 -19.80
C ILE A 54 -12.70 4.43 -18.78
N ALA A 55 -12.89 5.72 -19.06
CA ALA A 55 -13.59 6.63 -18.16
C ALA A 55 -15.07 6.23 -17.99
N GLU A 56 -15.74 5.85 -19.08
CA GLU A 56 -17.12 5.35 -19.08
C GLU A 56 -17.32 4.16 -18.13
N LYS A 57 -16.36 3.22 -18.14
CA LYS A 57 -16.41 1.98 -17.35
C LYS A 57 -15.63 2.05 -16.03
N PHE A 58 -15.02 3.19 -15.74
CA PHE A 58 -14.20 3.37 -14.55
C PHE A 58 -15.07 3.17 -13.31
N SER A 59 -14.68 2.25 -12.42
CA SER A 59 -15.47 1.92 -11.25
C SER A 59 -14.59 1.71 -10.03
N CYS A 60 -14.02 2.80 -9.52
CA CYS A 60 -13.16 2.81 -8.34
C CYS A 60 -13.56 3.94 -7.38
N GLY A 61 -14.55 3.64 -6.54
CA GLY A 61 -14.86 4.46 -5.36
C GLY A 61 -13.94 4.13 -4.18
N ARG A 62 -14.18 4.78 -3.04
CA ARG A 62 -13.31 4.73 -1.86
C ARG A 62 -13.00 3.31 -1.36
N THR A 63 -14.00 2.43 -1.32
CA THR A 63 -13.86 1.06 -0.81
C THR A 63 -12.95 0.24 -1.72
N LYS A 64 -13.15 0.34 -3.04
CA LYS A 64 -12.32 -0.36 -4.00
C LYS A 64 -10.89 0.18 -4.00
N ALA A 65 -10.72 1.50 -3.95
CA ALA A 65 -9.40 2.12 -3.85
C ALA A 65 -8.66 1.66 -2.60
N SER A 66 -9.34 1.64 -1.43
CA SER A 66 -8.79 1.12 -0.19
C SER A 66 -8.36 -0.34 -0.32
N ASN A 67 -9.22 -1.21 -0.83
CA ASN A 67 -8.92 -2.64 -0.97
C ASN A 67 -7.81 -2.92 -2.00
N ILE A 68 -7.73 -2.13 -3.09
CA ILE A 68 -6.60 -2.22 -4.03
C ILE A 68 -5.29 -1.95 -3.30
N ILE A 69 -5.25 -0.97 -2.41
CA ILE A 69 -4.05 -0.65 -1.62
C ILE A 69 -3.79 -1.71 -0.55
N SER A 70 -4.76 -2.01 0.32
CA SER A 70 -4.54 -2.90 1.47
C SER A 70 -4.33 -4.35 1.03
N ASP A 71 -5.28 -4.90 0.31
CA ASP A 71 -5.37 -6.35 0.07
C ASP A 71 -4.64 -6.75 -1.21
N GLY A 72 -4.62 -5.84 -2.20
CA GLY A 72 -3.95 -6.05 -3.48
C GLY A 72 -2.46 -5.73 -3.46
N LEU A 73 -2.13 -4.45 -3.26
CA LEU A 73 -0.76 -3.96 -3.39
C LEU A 73 0.06 -4.10 -2.10
N GLY A 74 -0.57 -3.95 -0.92
CA GLY A 74 0.08 -4.05 0.38
C GLY A 74 0.76 -5.40 0.57
N SER A 75 -0.01 -6.48 0.39
CA SER A 75 0.48 -7.87 0.45
C SER A 75 1.63 -8.13 -0.54
N HIS A 76 1.59 -7.54 -1.73
CA HIS A 76 2.67 -7.65 -2.71
C HIS A 76 3.96 -6.92 -2.28
N PHE A 77 3.84 -5.73 -1.69
CA PHE A 77 4.99 -4.98 -1.19
C PHE A 77 5.62 -5.64 0.05
N GLU A 78 4.79 -6.15 0.96
CA GLU A 78 5.24 -6.92 2.12
C GLU A 78 6.01 -8.18 1.67
N LYS A 79 5.47 -8.94 0.72
CA LYS A 79 6.16 -10.11 0.16
C LYS A 79 7.51 -9.74 -0.44
N LYS A 80 7.58 -8.66 -1.22
CA LYS A 80 8.85 -8.17 -1.79
C LYS A 80 9.87 -7.77 -0.72
N LEU A 81 9.40 -7.12 0.34
CA LEU A 81 10.25 -6.77 1.48
C LEU A 81 10.82 -8.03 2.13
N ILE A 82 9.98 -9.00 2.48
CA ILE A 82 10.37 -10.28 3.09
C ILE A 82 11.35 -11.05 2.18
N GLU A 83 11.08 -11.08 0.88
CA GLU A 83 11.97 -11.71 -0.10
C GLU A 83 13.36 -11.05 -0.11
N GLU A 84 13.44 -9.72 -0.17
CA GLU A 84 14.73 -9.00 -0.24
C GLU A 84 15.55 -9.14 1.05
N VAL A 85 14.91 -9.06 2.22
CA VAL A 85 15.60 -9.23 3.51
C VAL A 85 16.05 -10.68 3.74
N GLY A 86 15.41 -11.65 3.06
CA GLY A 86 15.78 -13.05 3.09
C GLY A 86 16.94 -13.43 2.14
N TRP A 87 17.45 -12.50 1.34
CA TRP A 87 18.57 -12.78 0.44
C TRP A 87 19.89 -13.04 1.19
N PRO A 88 20.79 -13.90 0.67
CA PRO A 88 22.11 -14.13 1.26
C PRO A 88 22.87 -12.82 1.39
N ASP A 89 23.57 -12.60 2.50
CA ASP A 89 24.35 -11.38 2.80
C ASP A 89 23.53 -10.08 2.87
N VAL A 90 22.24 -10.17 3.17
CA VAL A 90 21.41 -9.02 3.58
C VAL A 90 21.28 -9.03 5.09
N TYR A 91 21.74 -7.95 5.71
CA TYR A 91 21.60 -7.72 7.14
C TYR A 91 20.60 -6.60 7.37
N TYR A 92 19.76 -6.76 8.38
CA TYR A 92 18.71 -5.81 8.73
C TYR A 92 18.67 -5.56 10.23
N SER A 93 18.08 -4.43 10.61
CA SER A 93 17.69 -4.12 11.99
C SER A 93 16.19 -3.90 12.04
N ILE A 94 15.55 -4.39 13.09
CA ILE A 94 14.14 -4.11 13.38
C ILE A 94 14.06 -2.83 14.22
N GLN A 95 13.14 -1.95 13.85
CA GLN A 95 12.78 -0.77 14.62
C GLN A 95 11.35 -0.96 15.08
N ILE A 96 11.13 -0.75 16.38
CA ILE A 96 9.82 -0.86 17.01
C ILE A 96 9.45 0.54 17.48
N ASP A 97 8.33 1.06 17.00
CA ASP A 97 7.83 2.39 17.38
C ASP A 97 6.43 2.27 17.99
N GLU A 98 6.20 3.01 19.06
CA GLU A 98 5.01 2.93 19.90
C GLU A 98 4.32 4.29 19.94
N THR A 99 3.14 4.39 19.34
CA THR A 99 2.35 5.63 19.31
C THR A 99 1.00 5.45 20.02
N PRO A 100 0.71 6.21 21.09
CA PRO A 100 -0.59 6.15 21.74
C PRO A 100 -1.68 6.71 20.82
N LYS A 101 -2.84 6.03 20.79
CA LYS A 101 -4.06 6.48 20.09
C LYS A 101 -5.21 6.66 21.10
N PRO A 102 -5.24 7.81 21.82
CA PRO A 102 -6.21 8.02 22.90
C PRO A 102 -7.67 7.89 22.45
N GLU A 103 -8.00 8.36 21.25
CA GLU A 103 -9.35 8.30 20.67
C GLU A 103 -9.88 6.87 20.48
N GLN A 104 -8.97 5.90 20.32
CA GLN A 104 -9.28 4.50 20.11
C GLN A 104 -9.06 3.65 21.36
N HIS A 105 -8.66 4.27 22.49
CA HIS A 105 -8.22 3.57 23.70
C HIS A 105 -7.20 2.46 23.41
N ALA A 106 -6.30 2.71 22.47
CA ALA A 106 -5.33 1.74 21.97
C ALA A 106 -3.94 2.38 21.85
N GLN A 107 -2.94 1.52 21.64
CA GLN A 107 -1.59 1.91 21.28
C GLN A 107 -1.24 1.26 19.94
N GLN A 108 -0.75 2.05 18.99
CA GLN A 108 -0.21 1.51 17.75
C GLN A 108 1.24 1.12 17.97
N LEU A 109 1.56 -0.12 17.62
CA LEU A 109 2.92 -0.65 17.57
C LEU A 109 3.28 -0.84 16.10
N ASP A 110 4.28 -0.10 15.62
CA ASP A 110 4.78 -0.21 14.26
C ASP A 110 6.11 -0.95 14.23
N ILE A 111 6.19 -1.97 13.37
CA ILE A 111 7.43 -2.69 13.09
C ILE A 111 7.96 -2.19 11.75
N LEU A 112 9.17 -1.65 11.77
CA LEU A 112 9.89 -1.23 10.56
C LEU A 112 11.17 -2.04 10.42
N VAL A 113 11.55 -2.32 9.16
CA VAL A 113 12.80 -3.00 8.82
C VAL A 113 13.72 -2.01 8.15
N ARG A 114 14.92 -1.85 8.70
CA ARG A 114 15.99 -1.04 8.12
C ARG A 114 17.10 -1.92 7.59
N PHE A 115 17.43 -1.77 6.31
CA PHE A 115 18.44 -2.58 5.64
C PHE A 115 19.03 -1.86 4.42
N LEU A 116 20.16 -2.35 3.90
CA LEU A 116 20.73 -1.90 2.64
C LEU A 116 20.01 -2.61 1.48
N SER A 117 19.05 -1.95 0.84
CA SER A 117 18.35 -2.51 -0.31
C SER A 117 19.27 -2.59 -1.52
N ARG A 118 19.38 -3.78 -2.10
CA ARG A 118 20.11 -4.01 -3.34
C ARG A 118 19.30 -3.59 -4.54
N THR A 119 17.97 -3.66 -4.47
CA THR A 119 17.14 -3.16 -5.56
C THR A 119 17.19 -1.63 -5.63
N GLN A 120 17.18 -0.94 -4.49
CA GLN A 120 17.21 0.54 -4.44
C GLN A 120 18.63 1.13 -4.34
N GLN A 121 19.65 0.30 -4.12
CA GLN A 121 21.06 0.69 -3.96
C GLN A 121 21.28 1.77 -2.87
N LYS A 122 20.53 1.67 -1.77
CA LYS A 122 20.61 2.59 -0.63
C LYS A 122 20.07 1.93 0.63
N VAL A 123 20.41 2.50 1.78
CA VAL A 123 19.74 2.13 3.02
C VAL A 123 18.29 2.62 2.97
N VAL A 124 17.37 1.72 3.27
CA VAL A 124 15.93 1.99 3.32
C VAL A 124 15.39 1.64 4.70
N VAL A 125 14.26 2.27 5.04
CA VAL A 125 13.44 1.93 6.20
C VAL A 125 12.06 1.69 5.63
N GLU A 126 11.61 0.43 5.67
CA GLU A 126 10.32 0.01 5.14
C GLU A 126 9.43 -0.43 6.29
N HIS A 127 8.15 -0.06 6.22
CA HIS A 127 7.14 -0.54 7.15
C HIS A 127 6.86 -2.03 6.88
N LEU A 128 6.83 -2.85 7.94
CA LEU A 128 6.49 -4.26 7.84
C LEU A 128 5.05 -4.49 8.29
N GLU A 129 4.72 -4.08 9.51
CA GLU A 129 3.40 -4.34 10.08
C GLU A 129 3.05 -3.34 11.19
N SER A 130 1.75 -3.11 11.38
CA SER A 130 1.22 -2.27 12.46
C SER A 130 0.18 -3.05 13.27
N PHE A 131 0.30 -3.01 14.59
CA PHE A 131 -0.65 -3.62 15.51
C PHE A 131 -1.36 -2.54 16.33
N ASN A 132 -2.67 -2.69 16.54
CA ASN A 132 -3.39 -1.89 17.52
C ASN A 132 -3.57 -2.71 18.80
N LEU A 133 -2.79 -2.37 19.82
CA LEU A 133 -2.77 -3.04 21.12
C LEU A 133 -3.72 -2.32 22.08
N GLY A 134 -4.71 -3.04 22.61
CA GLY A 134 -5.58 -2.53 23.68
C GLY A 134 -4.89 -2.50 25.06
N ARG A 135 -3.80 -3.27 25.22
CA ARG A 135 -2.96 -3.33 26.41
C ARG A 135 -1.52 -3.59 25.99
N THR A 136 -0.57 -2.86 26.58
CA THR A 136 0.85 -2.86 26.19
C THR A 136 1.70 -3.40 27.33
N THR A 137 1.60 -4.71 27.60
CA THR A 137 2.54 -5.41 28.48
C THR A 137 3.61 -6.09 27.64
N ALA A 138 4.80 -6.32 28.21
CA ALA A 138 5.88 -7.02 27.51
C ALA A 138 5.46 -8.41 27.01
N VAL A 139 4.57 -9.10 27.73
CA VAL A 139 4.01 -10.40 27.31
C VAL A 139 3.17 -10.26 26.05
N ILE A 140 2.29 -9.26 26.00
CA ILE A 140 1.39 -9.04 24.86
C ILE A 140 2.20 -8.74 23.60
N ILE A 141 3.23 -7.90 23.71
CA ILE A 141 4.07 -7.52 22.56
C ILE A 141 4.74 -8.75 21.94
N VAL A 142 5.22 -9.69 22.75
CA VAL A 142 5.85 -10.94 22.26
C VAL A 142 4.83 -11.91 21.67
N ASP A 143 3.61 -11.91 22.18
CA ASP A 143 2.56 -12.89 21.81
C ASP A 143 1.67 -12.44 20.63
N THR A 144 1.84 -11.22 20.14
CA THR A 144 1.04 -10.60 19.05
C THR A 144 1.04 -11.38 17.72
N HIS A 145 1.81 -12.48 17.60
CA HIS A 145 1.82 -13.37 16.44
C HIS A 145 0.89 -14.60 16.56
N TYR A 146 0.15 -14.77 17.67
CA TYR A 146 -0.73 -15.93 17.92
C TYR A 146 -2.24 -15.66 17.93
N THR A 147 -2.68 -14.45 17.56
CA THR A 147 -4.10 -14.08 17.43
C THR A 147 -4.40 -13.45 16.10
#